data_AF-A0AAJ0UIW7-F1
#
_entry.id   AF-A0AAJ0UIW7-F1
#
_cell.length_a   1.000
_cell.length_b   1.000
_cell.length_c   1.000
_cell.angle_alpha   90.00
_cell.angle_beta   90.00
_cell.angle_gamma   90.00
#
_symmetry.space_group_name_H-M   'P 1'
#
loop_
_entity.id
_entity.type
_entity.pdbx_description
1 polymer ?
#
loop_
_entity_poly.entity_id
_entity_poly.type
_entity_poly.pdbx_seq_one_letter_code
_entity_poly.pdbx_strand_id
1 'polypeptide(L)' 'MDTPPIPWNKLWDDVKFSFEHLSDITHVALVADQGWIGAYVNMLNPMMKAELKHFKRPELEVARSWLAQAV' A
#
# COMPACT_ATOMS: atom_id res chain seq x y z
N MET A 1 -13.80 -24.58 13.09
CA MET A 1 -12.52 -23.87 12.86
C MET A 1 -12.62 -22.60 13.68
N ASP A 2 -12.16 -22.68 14.93
CA ASP A 2 -12.29 -21.65 15.94
C ASP A 2 -10.97 -20.89 16.04
N THR A 3 -10.67 -20.08 15.04
CA THR A 3 -9.61 -19.09 15.17
C THR A 3 -10.11 -17.98 16.10
N PRO A 4 -9.45 -17.71 17.24
CA PRO A 4 -9.84 -16.64 18.14
C PRO A 4 -9.78 -15.29 17.39
N PRO A 5 -10.64 -14.31 17.74
CA PRO A 5 -10.63 -12.99 17.13
C PRO A 5 -9.23 -12.40 17.25
N ILE A 6 -8.65 -12.05 16.10
CA ILE A 6 -7.29 -11.52 16.02
C ILE A 6 -7.27 -10.22 16.83
N PRO A 7 -6.46 -10.12 17.90
CA PRO A 7 -6.43 -8.91 18.71
C PRO A 7 -5.86 -7.76 17.87
N TRP A 8 -6.40 -6.56 18.05
CA TRP A 8 -6.12 -5.40 17.17
C TRP A 8 -4.62 -5.03 17.10
N ASN A 9 -3.85 -5.38 18.14
CA ASN A 9 -2.40 -5.21 18.17
C ASN A 9 -1.67 -6.11 17.15
N LYS A 10 -2.16 -7.34 16.93
CA LYS A 10 -1.60 -8.28 15.95
C LYS A 10 -1.81 -7.80 14.52
N LEU A 11 -2.93 -7.13 14.23
CA LEU A 11 -3.14 -6.49 12.92
C LEU A 11 -2.14 -5.34 12.70
N TRP A 12 -1.84 -4.56 13.74
CA TRP A 12 -0.82 -3.51 13.69
C TRP A 12 0.60 -4.07 13.56
N ASP A 13 0.90 -5.19 14.22
CA ASP A 13 2.15 -5.91 14.06
C ASP A 13 2.28 -6.53 12.67
N ASP A 14 1.22 -7.11 12.10
CA ASP A 14 1.23 -7.62 10.72
C ASP A 14 1.41 -6.49 9.70
N VAL A 15 0.78 -5.33 9.93
CA VAL A 15 1.01 -4.13 9.11
C VAL A 15 2.47 -3.68 9.25
N LYS A 16 3.00 -3.55 10.47
CA LYS A 16 4.41 -3.16 10.67
C LYS A 16 5.40 -4.15 10.09
N PHE A 17 5.19 -5.45 10.27
CA PHE A 17 6.01 -6.51 9.71
C PHE A 17 5.97 -6.47 8.18
N SER A 18 4.77 -6.27 7.61
CA SER A 18 4.62 -6.01 6.18
C SER A 18 5.37 -4.74 5.79
N PHE A 19 5.36 -3.68 6.59
CA PHE A 19 6.10 -2.43 6.37
C PHE A 19 7.62 -2.56 6.50
N GLU A 20 8.14 -3.42 7.38
CA GLU A 20 9.57 -3.70 7.48
C GLU A 20 10.05 -4.60 6.33
N HIS A 21 9.21 -5.55 5.88
CA HIS A 21 9.43 -6.33 4.65
C HIS A 21 9.02 -5.61 3.35
N LEU A 22 8.34 -4.46 3.41
CA LEU A 22 8.07 -3.59 2.24
C LEU A 22 9.38 -3.07 1.63
N SER A 23 10.53 -3.29 2.29
CA SER A 23 11.86 -3.11 1.70
C SER A 23 12.08 -3.93 0.42
N ASP A 24 11.38 -5.06 0.23
CA ASP A 24 11.38 -5.86 -1.01
C ASP A 24 10.28 -5.43 -2.01
N ILE A 25 9.30 -4.65 -1.56
CA ILE A 25 8.20 -4.20 -2.41
C ILE A 25 8.63 -2.90 -3.05
N THR A 26 9.04 -2.98 -4.31
CA THR A 26 9.55 -1.83 -5.07
C THR A 26 8.45 -0.88 -5.52
N HIS A 27 7.19 -1.34 -5.67
CA HIS A 27 6.11 -0.53 -6.24
C HIS A 27 4.76 -0.81 -5.56
N VAL A 28 4.01 0.25 -5.23
CA VAL A 28 2.69 0.18 -4.58
C VAL A 28 1.69 1.09 -5.30
N ALA A 29 0.62 0.51 -5.85
CA ALA A 29 -0.48 1.28 -6.43
C ALA A 29 -1.64 1.42 -5.42
N LEU A 30 -1.92 2.65 -5.00
CA LEU A 30 -2.98 2.94 -4.05
C LEU A 30 -4.21 3.50 -4.77
N VAL A 31 -5.29 2.71 -4.82
CA VAL A 31 -6.55 3.14 -5.45
C VAL A 31 -7.50 3.70 -4.39
N ALA A 32 -7.73 5.01 -4.39
CA ALA A 32 -8.66 5.65 -3.47
C ALA A 32 -9.30 6.92 -4.05
N ASP A 33 -10.56 7.20 -3.69
CA ASP A 33 -11.27 8.40 -4.19
C ASP A 33 -10.94 9.67 -3.41
N GLN A 34 -10.37 9.52 -2.22
CA GLN A 34 -9.98 10.63 -1.37
C GLN A 34 -8.64 11.20 -1.83
N GLY A 35 -8.66 12.40 -2.41
CA GLY A 35 -7.45 13.07 -2.90
C GLY A 35 -6.38 13.35 -1.84
N TRP A 36 -6.75 13.44 -0.55
CA TRP A 36 -5.79 13.60 0.55
C TRP A 36 -4.88 12.38 0.72
N ILE A 37 -5.32 11.21 0.27
CA ILE A 37 -4.54 9.97 0.33
C ILE A 37 -3.31 10.09 -0.58
N GLY A 38 -3.45 10.66 -1.78
CA GLY A 38 -2.31 10.90 -2.67
C GLY A 38 -1.27 11.87 -2.07
N ALA A 39 -1.73 12.90 -1.35
CA ALA A 39 -0.84 13.81 -0.63
C ALA A 39 -0.09 13.11 0.51
N TYR A 40 -0.78 12.25 1.26
CA TYR A 40 -0.18 11.44 2.33
C TYR A 40 0.87 10.46 1.79
N VAL A 41 0.56 9.81 0.67
CA VAL A 41 1.47 8.89 -0.03
C VAL A 41 2.73 9.61 -0.49
N ASN A 42 2.61 10.75 -1.18
CA ASN A 42 3.77 11.52 -1.65
C ASN A 42 4.66 12.01 -0.50
N MET A 43 4.06 12.28 0.66
CA MET A 43 4.81 12.68 1.86
C MET A 43 5.61 11.51 2.47
N LEU A 44 5.08 10.28 2.38
CA LEU A 44 5.76 9.06 2.86
C LEU A 44 6.72 8.44 1.83
N ASN A 45 6.53 8.75 0.55
CA ASN A 45 7.34 8.24 -0.57
C ASN A 45 8.86 8.40 -0.37
N PRO A 46 9.41 9.56 0.07
CA PRO A 46 10.86 9.68 0.29
C PRO A 46 11.39 8.91 1.51
N MET A 47 10.51 8.46 2.41
CA MET A 47 10.86 7.63 3.56
C MET A 47 10.78 6.13 3.24
N MET A 48 10.02 5.78 2.20
CA MET A 48 9.83 4.44 1.69
C MET A 48 10.84 4.13 0.59
N LYS A 49 11.37 2.90 0.53
CA LYS A 49 12.17 2.42 -0.61
C LYS A 49 11.31 2.00 -1.82
N ALA A 50 9.98 2.05 -1.66
CA ALA A 50 8.99 1.67 -2.65
C ALA A 50 8.50 2.91 -3.40
N GLU A 51 8.28 2.80 -4.72
CA GLU A 51 7.56 3.80 -5.50
C GLU A 51 6.06 3.67 -5.20
N LEU A 52 5.47 4.68 -4.55
CA LEU A 52 4.04 4.70 -4.31
C LEU A 52 3.32 5.63 -5.29
N LYS A 53 2.24 5.13 -5.91
CA LYS A 53 1.42 5.90 -6.86
C LYS A 53 -0.06 5.83 -6.51
N HIS A 54 -0.70 6.99 -6.47
CA HIS A 54 -2.15 7.11 -6.20
C HIS A 54 -2.95 7.10 -7.50
N PHE A 55 -4.07 6.37 -7.48
CA PHE A 55 -5.05 6.24 -8.56
C PHE A 55 -6.47 6.42 -7.99
N LYS A 56 -7.41 6.93 -8.78
CA LYS A 56 -8.83 7.00 -8.36
C LYS A 56 -9.56 5.68 -8.63
N ARG A 57 -10.73 5.44 -8.02
CA ARG A 57 -11.52 4.22 -8.32
C ARG A 57 -11.70 3.91 -9.81
N PRO A 58 -12.04 4.85 -10.70
CA PRO A 58 -12.18 4.54 -12.13
C PRO A 58 -10.87 4.17 -12.83
N GLU A 59 -9.71 4.43 -12.22
CA GLU A 59 -8.38 4.17 -12.77
C GLU A 59 -7.80 2.84 -12.27
N LEU A 60 -8.63 1.97 -11.69
CA LEU A 60 -8.19 0.68 -11.13
C LEU A 60 -7.46 -0.21 -12.16
N GLU A 61 -7.90 -0.21 -13.41
CA GLU A 61 -7.23 -0.95 -14.50
C GLU A 61 -5.88 -0.34 -14.87
N VAL A 62 -5.73 0.98 -14.75
CA VAL A 62 -4.45 1.67 -14.96
C VAL A 62 -3.48 1.34 -13.83
N ALA A 63 -3.97 1.30 -12.58
CA ALA A 63 -3.20 0.92 -11.41
C ALA A 63 -2.63 -0.50 -11.54
N ARG A 64 -3.46 -1.46 -11.99
CA ARG A 64 -3.04 -2.84 -12.26
C ARG A 64 -1.99 -2.91 -13.36
N SER A 65 -2.21 -2.18 -14.46
CA SER A 65 -1.27 -2.16 -15.59
C SER A 65 0.09 -1.57 -15.19
N TRP A 66 0.09 -0.53 -14.35
CA TRP A 66 1.31 0.07 -13.81
C TRP A 66 2.07 -0.91 -12.91
N LEU A 67 1.37 -1.61 -12.01
CA LEU A 67 1.99 -2.68 -11.20
C LEU A 67 2.53 -3.84 -12.04
N ALA A 68 1.90 -4.17 -13.16
CA ALA A 68 2.39 -5.22 -14.06
C ALA A 68 3.65 -4.81 -14.85
N GLN A 69 3.91 -3.50 -14.97
CA GLN A 69 5.10 -2.94 -15.62
C GLN A 69 6.24 -2.61 -14.64
N ALA A 70 5.94 -2.62 -13.34
CA ALA A 70 6.93 -2.49 -12.28
C ALA A 70 7.85 -3.72 -12.29
N VAL A 71 9.16 -3.50 -12.47
CA VAL A 71 10.22 -4.53 -12.47
C VAL A 71 11.04 -4.41 -11.19
#